data_AF-A0A0V0YV82-F1
#
_entry.id   AF-A0A0V0YV82-F1
#
_cell.length_a   1.000
_cell.length_b   1.000
_cell.length_c   1.000
_cell.angle_alpha   90.00
_cell.angle_beta   90.00
_cell.angle_gamma   90.00
#
_symmetry.space_group_name_H-M   'P 1'
#
loop_
_entity.id
_entity.type
_entity.pdbx_description
1 polymer ?
#
loop_
_entity_poly.entity_id
_entity_poly.type
_entity_poly.pdbx_seq_one_letter_code
_entity_poly.pdbx_strand_id
1 'polypeptide(L)' 'LPLLRNPEFLMDNNDLTSLSNIQEPDILYALKNRFERECIYTYFGI' A
#
# COMPACT_ATOMS: atom_id res chain seq x y z
N LEU A 1 3.03 9.84 19.28
CA LEU A 1 2.65 8.44 18.97
C LEU A 1 3.43 7.99 17.74
N PRO A 2 3.89 6.73 17.63
CA PRO A 2 4.35 6.21 16.35
C PRO A 2 3.20 6.27 15.33
N LEU A 3 3.54 6.51 14.06
CA LEU A 3 2.57 6.43 12.97
C LEU A 3 1.99 5.00 12.92
N LEU A 4 0.67 4.91 12.97
CA LEU A 4 -0.03 3.64 12.73
C LEU A 4 0.31 3.18 11.31
N ARG A 5 0.83 1.96 11.18
CA ARG A 5 1.20 1.37 9.88
C ARG A 5 0.30 0.19 9.57
N ASN A 6 0.04 -0.01 8.29
CA ASN A 6 -0.61 -1.23 7.82
C ASN A 6 0.29 -2.46 8.07
N PRO A 7 -0.30 -3.61 8.45
CA PRO A 7 0.39 -4.90 8.46
C PRO A 7 0.96 -5.25 7.08
N GLU A 8 2.13 -5.89 7.05
CA GLU A 8 2.83 -6.23 5.80
C GLU A 8 1.99 -7.12 4.85
N PHE A 9 1.19 -8.05 5.39
CA PHE A 9 0.37 -8.95 4.57
C PHE A 9 -0.72 -8.23 3.74
N LEU A 10 -1.11 -7.01 4.14
CA LEU A 10 -2.09 -6.21 3.39
C LEU A 10 -1.43 -5.42 2.25
N MET A 11 -0.12 -5.21 2.30
CA MET A 11 0.63 -4.37 1.34
C MET A 11 0.85 -5.06 -0.02
N ASP A 12 0.66 -6.38 -0.07
CA ASP A 12 0.90 -7.20 -1.26
C ASP A 12 -0.31 -7.26 -2.21
N ASN A 13 -1.43 -6.64 -1.85
CA ASN A 13 -2.60 -6.59 -2.70
C ASN A 13 -2.40 -5.70 -3.93
N ASN A 14 -3.09 -6.05 -5.02
CA ASN A 14 -3.12 -5.25 -6.25
C ASN A 14 -4.01 -4.01 -6.12
N ASP A 15 -4.93 -4.00 -5.16
CA ASP A 15 -5.80 -2.87 -4.86
C ASP A 15 -5.52 -2.35 -3.44
N LEU A 16 -5.15 -1.07 -3.38
CA LEU A 16 -4.83 -0.38 -2.14
C LEU A 16 -6.06 -0.08 -1.28
N THR A 17 -7.29 -0.27 -1.76
CA THR A 17 -8.49 -0.18 -0.90
C THR A 17 -8.55 -1.25 0.17
N SER A 18 -7.75 -2.31 0.03
CA SER A 18 -7.61 -3.37 1.03
C SER A 18 -6.78 -2.96 2.26
N LEU A 19 -6.11 -1.81 2.23
CA LEU A 19 -5.37 -1.27 3.37
C LEU A 19 -6.32 -0.87 4.50
N SER A 20 -5.95 -1.19 5.74
CA SER A 20 -6.72 -0.78 6.93
C SER A 20 -6.60 0.71 7.21
N ASN A 21 -5.46 1.31 6.90
CA ASN A 21 -5.22 2.74 6.99
C ASN A 21 -4.87 3.31 5.60
N ILE A 22 -5.63 4.31 5.16
CA ILE A 22 -5.45 4.95 3.86
C ILE A 22 -4.97 6.38 4.10
N GLN A 23 -3.69 6.53 4.40
CA GLN A 23 -3.01 7.82 4.52
C GLN A 23 -1.86 7.88 3.53
N GLU A 24 -1.42 9.10 3.20
CA GLU A 24 -0.30 9.33 2.27
C GLU A 24 0.94 8.46 2.53
N PRO A 25 1.48 8.33 3.77
CA PRO A 25 2.67 7.51 4.01
C PRO A 25 2.43 6.02 3.75
N ASP A 26 1.23 5.51 3.98
CA ASP A 26 0.89 4.11 3.74
C ASP A 26 0.79 3.80 2.24
N ILE A 27 0.14 4.70 1.49
CA ILE A 27 0.02 4.61 0.03
C ILE A 27 1.41 4.66 -0.61
N LEU A 28 2.25 5.62 -0.20
CA LEU A 28 3.60 5.77 -0.72
C LEU A 28 4.45 4.53 -0.46
N TYR A 29 4.36 3.96 0.75
CA TYR A 29 5.10 2.76 1.10
C TYR A 29 4.65 1.54 0.27
N ALA A 30 3.34 1.35 0.10
CA ALA A 30 2.81 0.25 -0.72
C ALA A 30 3.25 0.37 -2.20
N LEU A 31 3.15 1.57 -2.78
CA LEU A 31 3.61 1.82 -4.16
C LEU A 31 5.12 1.59 -4.31
N LYS A 32 5.93 2.03 -3.33
CA LYS A 32 7.39 1.78 -3.33
C LYS A 32 7.69 0.29 -3.37
N ASN A 33 7.09 -0.50 -2.48
CA ASN A 33 7.32 -1.94 -2.41
C ASN A 33 6.90 -2.66 -3.70
N ARG A 34 5.76 -2.24 -4.29
CA ARG A 34 5.29 -2.79 -5.57
C ARG A 34 6.23 -2.43 -6.72
N PHE A 35 6.70 -1.19 -6.77
CA PHE A 35 7.65 -0.73 -7.78
C PHE A 35 8.99 -1.49 -7.71
N GLU A 36 9.52 -1.75 -6.51
CA GLU A 36 10.73 -2.56 -6.31
C GLU A 36 10.57 -4.01 -6.80
N ARG A 37 9.33 -4.50 -6.91
CA ARG A 37 8.96 -5.81 -7.45
C ARG A 37 8.53 -5.74 -8.92
N GLU A 38 8.85 -4.64 -9.61
CA GLU A 38 8.48 -4.40 -11.01
C GLU A 38 6.95 -4.40 -11.28
N CYS A 39 6.13 -4.23 -10.23
CA CYS A 39 4.68 -4.16 -10.31
C CYS A 39 4.23 -2.70 -10.48
N ILE A 40 4.33 -2.18 -11.71
CA ILE A 40 4.10 -0.75 -12.01
C ILE A 40 2.63 -0.33 -12.07
N TYR A 41 1.70 -1.29 -12.08
CA TYR A 41 0.26 -1.03 -12.05
C TYR A 41 -0.31 -1.39 -10.69
N THR A 42 -1.10 -0.47 -10.13
CA THR A 42 -1.74 -0.63 -8.82
C THR A 42 -3.12 0.01 -8.87
N TYR A 43 -4.15 -0.73 -8.45
CA TYR A 43 -5.52 -0.23 -8.35
C TYR A 43 -5.70 0.57 -7.05
N PHE A 44 -6.60 1.56 -7.11
CA PHE A 44 -7.01 2.36 -5.97
C PHE A 44 -8.51 2.63 -6.11
N GLY A 45 -9.34 1.62 -5.83
CA GLY A 45 -10.80 1.70 -6.01
C GLY A 45 -11.30 1.14 -7.33
N ILE A 46 -12.48 1.60 -7.76
CA ILE A 46 -13.15 1.20 -9.02
C ILE A 46 -12.52 1.92 -10.21
#